data_AF-L8JEL4-F1
#
_entry.id   AF-L8JEL4-F1
#
_cell.length_a   1.000
_cell.length_b   1.000
_cell.length_c   1.000
_cell.angle_alpha   90.00
_cell.angle_beta   90.00
_cell.angle_gamma   90.00
#
_symmetry.space_group_name_H-M   'P 1'
#
loop_
_entity.id
_entity.type
_entity.pdbx_description
1 polymer ?
#
loop_
_entity_poly.entity_id
_entity_poly.type
_entity_poly.pdbx_seq_one_letter_code
_entity_poly.pdbx_strand_id
1 'polypeptide(L)' 'MSLIEQAQMLFKHPLTIESLRQLDRLEKQARGEEADRIGELWEAVLADADEELLNQAREEGLL' A
#
# COMPACT_ATOMS: atom_id res chain seq x y z
N MET A 1 11.44 -4.64 13.29
CA MET A 1 10.58 -4.77 12.11
C MET A 1 10.66 -3.46 11.36
N SER A 2 11.13 -3.50 10.12
CA SER A 2 11.17 -2.35 9.22
C SER A 2 9.77 -1.98 8.74
N LEU A 3 9.60 -0.78 8.18
CA LEU A 3 8.30 -0.35 7.62
C LEU A 3 7.94 -1.21 6.40
N ILE A 4 8.95 -1.60 5.64
CA ILE A 4 8.77 -2.47 4.47
C ILE A 4 8.32 -3.88 4.82
N GLU A 5 8.83 -4.47 5.91
CA GLU A 5 8.35 -5.78 6.38
C GLU A 5 6.89 -5.72 6.84
N GLN A 6 6.49 -4.62 7.47
CA GLN A 6 5.09 -4.40 7.84
C GLN A 6 4.22 -4.26 6.59
N ALA A 7 4.67 -3.50 5.58
CA ALA A 7 3.97 -3.35 4.32
C ALA A 7 3.78 -4.69 3.61
N GLN A 8 4.82 -5.52 3.54
CA GLN A 8 4.74 -6.86 2.93
C GLN A 8 3.75 -7.79 3.63
N MET A 9 3.55 -7.64 4.95
CA MET A 9 2.55 -8.44 5.67
C MET A 9 1.11 -8.05 5.35
N LEU A 10 0.86 -6.83 4.89
CA LEU A 10 -0.47 -6.34 4.49
C LEU A 10 -0.97 -7.00 3.19
N PHE A 11 -0.07 -7.59 2.41
CA PHE A 11 -0.35 -8.23 1.13
C PHE A 11 -0.58 -9.74 1.22
N LYS A 12 -0.77 -10.28 2.43
CA LYS A 12 -1.28 -11.64 2.58
C LYS A 12 -2.77 -11.64 2.23
N HIS A 13 -3.09 -12.07 1.01
CA HIS A 13 -4.44 -12.09 0.45
C HIS A 13 -5.55 -12.44 1.46
N PRO A 14 -6.75 -11.81 1.34
CA PRO A 14 -7.13 -10.85 0.29
C PRO A 14 -6.60 -9.43 0.54
N LEU A 15 -6.25 -8.73 -0.54
CA LEU A 15 -5.92 -7.31 -0.51
C LEU A 15 -7.19 -6.52 -0.19
N THR A 16 -7.12 -5.62 0.80
CA THR A 16 -8.28 -4.83 1.25
C THR A 16 -7.97 -3.35 1.31
N ILE A 17 -9.01 -2.53 1.41
CA ILE A 17 -8.85 -1.07 1.58
C ILE A 17 -8.09 -0.73 2.87
N GLU A 18 -8.19 -1.58 3.89
CA GLU A 18 -7.41 -1.43 5.13
C GLU A 18 -5.91 -1.63 4.87
N SER A 19 -5.54 -2.61 4.02
CA SER A 19 -4.16 -2.79 3.58
C SER A 19 -3.63 -1.54 2.87
N LEU A 20 -4.43 -0.91 2.00
CA LEU A 20 -4.08 0.33 1.30
C LEU A 20 -3.89 1.51 2.26
N ARG A 21 -4.81 1.70 3.21
CA ARG A 21 -4.68 2.75 4.24
C ARG A 21 -3.43 2.54 5.10
N GLN A 22 -3.11 1.29 5.43
CA GLN A 22 -1.90 0.99 6.19
C GLN A 22 -0.65 1.24 5.34
N LEU A 23 -0.67 0.92 4.05
CA LEU A 23 0.41 1.20 3.12
C LEU A 23 0.66 2.71 2.98
N ASP A 24 -0.38 3.54 2.82
CA ASP A 24 -0.30 5.00 2.81
C ASP A 24 0.36 5.56 4.08
N ARG A 25 -0.04 5.05 5.25
CA ARG A 25 0.58 5.46 6.52
C ARG A 25 2.06 5.08 6.58
N LEU A 26 2.39 3.86 6.15
CA LEU A 26 3.78 3.39 6.13
C LEU A 26 4.63 4.20 5.15
N GLU A 27 4.09 4.56 3.98
CA GLU A 27 4.73 5.40 2.97
C GLU A 27 5.04 6.80 3.52
N LYS A 28 4.07 7.44 4.17
CA LYS A 28 4.24 8.74 4.85
C LYS A 28 5.24 8.70 6.01
N GLN A 29 5.42 7.54 6.63
CA GLN A 29 6.37 7.35 7.73
C GLN A 29 7.77 6.98 7.23
N ALA A 30 7.86 6.35 6.06
CA ALA A 30 9.12 5.92 5.48
C ALA A 30 9.91 7.09 4.90
N ARG A 31 11.23 6.95 4.86
CA ARG A 31 12.15 7.96 4.31
C ARG A 31 13.33 7.27 3.63
N GLY A 32 13.82 7.88 2.56
CA GLY A 32 14.93 7.32 1.78
C GLY A 32 14.55 5.98 1.17
N GLU A 33 15.46 5.00 1.26
CA GLU A 33 15.31 3.68 0.62
C GLU A 33 14.04 2.92 1.03
N GLU A 34 13.54 3.11 2.27
CA GLU A 34 12.28 2.48 2.68
C GLU A 34 11.07 3.08 1.96
N ALA A 35 11.08 4.38 1.66
CA ALA A 35 9.99 5.02 0.93
C ALA A 35 9.99 4.56 -0.54
N ASP A 36 11.17 4.46 -1.16
CA ASP A 36 11.30 3.94 -2.53
C ASP A 36 10.70 2.52 -2.63
N ARG A 37 11.04 1.63 -1.68
CA ARG A 37 10.52 0.25 -1.67
C ARG A 37 9.02 0.18 -1.41
N ILE A 38 8.47 1.09 -0.60
CA ILE A 38 7.01 1.16 -0.39
C ILE A 38 6.31 1.70 -1.66
N GLY A 39 6.94 2.61 -2.40
CA GLY A 39 6.48 3.03 -3.72
C GLY A 39 6.40 1.86 -4.71
N GLU A 40 7.42 0.98 -4.74
CA GLU A 40 7.38 -0.23 -5.58
C GLU A 40 6.22 -1.17 -5.20
N LEU A 41 5.88 -1.25 -3.90
CA LEU A 41 4.73 -2.03 -3.45
C LEU A 41 3.41 -1.40 -3.90
N TRP A 42 3.28 -0.08 -3.93
CA TRP A 42 2.10 0.59 -4.49
C TRP A 42 1.89 0.20 -5.95
N GLU A 43 2.93 0.12 -6.76
CA GLU A 43 2.80 -0.31 -8.16
C GLU A 43 2.32 -1.76 -8.29
N ALA A 44 2.88 -2.67 -7.48
CA ALA A 44 2.44 -4.06 -7.46
C ALA A 44 0.97 -4.19 -7.03
N VAL A 45 0.57 -3.40 -6.04
CA VAL A 45 -0.80 -3.37 -5.53
C VAL A 45 -1.76 -2.80 -6.53
N LEU A 46 -1.41 -1.71 -7.20
CA LEU A 46 -2.22 -1.13 -8.28
C LEU A 46 -2.41 -2.10 -9.44
N ALA A 47 -1.45 -2.98 -9.69
CA ALA A 47 -1.53 -4.01 -10.73
C ALA A 47 -2.41 -5.22 -10.33
N ASP A 48 -2.48 -5.57 -9.04
CA ASP A 48 -3.26 -6.71 -8.52
C ASP A 48 -4.66 -6.31 -8.02
N ALA A 49 -4.84 -5.05 -7.61
CA ALA A 49 -6.09 -4.54 -7.04
C ALA A 49 -7.25 -4.54 -8.04
N ASP A 50 -8.40 -5.04 -7.59
CA ASP A 50 -9.66 -4.95 -8.33
C ASP A 50 -10.13 -3.49 -8.50
N GLU A 51 -10.92 -3.26 -9.55
CA GLU A 51 -11.45 -1.93 -9.88
C GLU A 51 -12.29 -1.31 -8.75
N GLU A 52 -13.05 -2.12 -8.00
CA GLU A 52 -13.78 -1.66 -6.81
C GLU A 52 -12.83 -1.11 -5.74
N LEU A 53 -11.73 -1.83 -5.48
CA LEU A 53 -10.76 -1.44 -4.48
C LEU A 53 -10.02 -0.16 -4.89
N LEU A 54 -9.68 -0.04 -6.17
CA LEU A 54 -9.07 1.17 -6.73
C LEU A 54 -10.01 2.36 -6.68
N ASN A 55 -11.30 2.18 -6.99
CA ASN A 55 -12.29 3.23 -6.86
C ASN A 55 -12.42 3.68 -5.41
N GLN A 56 -12.54 2.74 -4.47
CA GLN A 56 -12.64 3.08 -3.05
C GLN A 56 -11.39 3.83 -2.56
N ALA A 57 -10.21 3.43 -3.02
CA ALA A 57 -8.96 4.13 -2.67
C ALA A 57 -8.91 5.56 -3.23
N ARG A 58 -9.41 5.80 -4.45
CA ARG A 58 -9.56 7.16 -5.01
C ARG A 58 -10.58 7.99 -4.24
N GLU A 59 -11.72 7.41 -3.87
CA GLU A 59 -12.74 8.10 -3.07
C GLU A 59 -12.20 8.54 -1.70
N GLU A 60 -11.25 7.78 -1.14
CA GLU A 60 -10.57 8.14 0.10
C GLU A 60 -9.33 9.02 -0.07
N GLY A 61 -8.93 9.32 -1.31
CA GLY A 61 -7.75 10.14 -1.61
C GLY A 61 -6.43 9.44 -1.26
N LEU A 62 -6.40 8.10 -1.33
CA LEU A 62 -5.20 7.27 -1.20
C LEU A 62 -4.45 7.13 -2.54
N LEU A 63 -5.13 7.43 -3.66
CA LEU A 63 -4.64 7.37 -5.04
C LEU A 63 -4.94 8.66 -5.80
#